data_AF-A0A068S3V8-F1
#
_entry.id   AF-A0A068S3V8-F1
#
_cell.length_a   1.000
_cell.length_b   1.000
_cell.length_c   1.000
_cell.angle_alpha   90.00
_cell.angle_beta   90.00
_cell.angle_gamma   90.00
#
_symmetry.space_group_name_H-M   'P 1'
#
loop_
_entity.id
_entity.type
_entity.pdbx_description
1 polymer ?
#
loop_
_entity_poly.entity_id
_entity_poly.type
_entity_poly.pdbx_seq_one_letter_code
_entity_poly.pdbx_strand_id
1 'polypeptide(L)'
;MESALTDQVQLDLLHHTRHAIAHLIELFPAEFGWERLIPADARTLPQVPEKLGQLYQEIEEYCSSLAVKFDHDWHWSLMWRQQLSLKTLADRYGKDYVIGACHPRIRKFVAQIYIEELDPFMQWFPWSWFSDMQFIGAGGFSAVYAATISPPYELESTRVALKVIDDKLLNEVVSLYFSLFVVGCCWLL
;
A
#
# COMPACT_ATOMS: atom_id res chain seq x y z
N MET A 1 32.04 7.32 -15.61
CA MET A 1 31.24 6.76 -16.72
C MET A 1 30.57 5.46 -16.32
N GLU A 2 31.28 4.52 -15.67
CA GLU A 2 30.71 3.28 -15.11
C GLU A 2 29.62 3.49 -14.04
N SER A 3 29.77 4.47 -13.14
CA SER A 3 28.76 4.74 -12.11
C SER A 3 27.42 5.21 -12.70
N ALA A 4 27.46 6.15 -13.66
CA ALA A 4 26.26 6.69 -14.30
C ALA A 4 25.49 5.64 -15.13
N LEU A 5 26.20 4.69 -15.75
CA LEU A 5 25.57 3.57 -16.46
C LEU A 5 24.88 2.61 -15.48
N THR A 6 25.51 2.37 -14.32
CA THR A 6 24.94 1.52 -13.26
C THR A 6 23.69 2.18 -12.65
N ASP A 7 23.73 3.50 -12.42
CA ASP A 7 22.60 4.28 -11.91
C ASP A 7 21.41 4.25 -12.88
N GLN A 8 21.67 4.36 -14.20
CA GLN A 8 20.62 4.30 -15.22
C GLN A 8 19.95 2.92 -15.27
N VAL A 9 20.73 1.85 -15.22
CA VAL A 9 20.21 0.47 -15.21
C VAL A 9 19.34 0.23 -13.98
N GLN A 10 19.74 0.73 -12.80
CA GLN A 10 18.92 0.64 -11.59
C GLN A 10 17.63 1.45 -11.70
N LEU A 11 17.68 2.65 -12.27
CA LEU A 11 16.49 3.47 -12.49
C LEU A 11 15.48 2.79 -13.43
N ASP A 12 15.96 2.19 -14.51
CA ASP A 12 15.15 1.48 -15.49
C ASP A 12 14.48 0.25 -14.86
N LEU A 13 15.23 -0.52 -14.07
CA LEU A 13 14.72 -1.67 -13.31
C LEU A 13 13.59 -1.27 -12.35
N LEU A 14 13.81 -0.21 -11.56
CA LEU A 14 12.80 0.29 -10.62
C LEU A 14 11.58 0.83 -11.35
N HIS A 15 11.77 1.50 -12.50
CA HIS A 15 10.66 2.00 -13.32
C HIS A 15 9.83 0.85 -13.89
N HIS A 16 10.48 -0.17 -14.46
CA HIS A 16 9.84 -1.37 -14.98
C HIS A 16 9.01 -2.07 -13.89
N THR A 17 9.61 -2.28 -12.72
CA THR A 17 8.94 -2.95 -11.60
C THR A 17 7.72 -2.18 -11.12
N ARG A 18 7.83 -0.85 -10.92
CA ARG A 18 6.69 -0.02 -10.55
C ARG A 18 5.55 -0.11 -11.56
N HIS A 19 5.87 -0.05 -12.86
CA HIS A 19 4.88 -0.14 -13.92
C HIS A 19 4.14 -1.50 -13.89
N ALA A 20 4.89 -2.59 -13.75
CA ALA A 20 4.33 -3.94 -13.72
C ALA A 20 3.43 -4.17 -12.49
N ILE A 21 3.85 -3.69 -11.31
CA ILE A 21 3.03 -3.72 -10.08
C ILE A 21 1.75 -2.92 -10.27
N ALA A 22 1.84 -1.69 -10.79
CA ALA A 22 0.67 -0.85 -10.98
C ALA A 22 -0.35 -1.48 -11.94
N HIS A 23 0.14 -2.08 -13.02
CA HIS A 23 -0.71 -2.83 -13.96
C HIS A 23 -1.39 -4.02 -13.28
N LEU A 24 -0.71 -4.75 -12.40
CA LEU A 24 -1.30 -5.85 -11.64
C LEU A 24 -2.41 -5.36 -10.68
N ILE A 25 -2.20 -4.23 -10.01
CA ILE A 25 -3.21 -3.60 -9.16
C ILE A 25 -4.46 -3.24 -9.99
N GLU A 26 -4.27 -2.72 -11.21
CA GLU A 26 -5.37 -2.37 -12.12
C GLU A 26 -6.15 -3.59 -12.63
N LEU A 27 -5.47 -4.74 -12.80
CA LEU A 27 -6.12 -5.98 -13.20
C LEU A 27 -6.95 -6.61 -12.08
N PHE A 28 -6.55 -6.41 -10.81
CA PHE A 28 -7.18 -7.05 -9.65
C PHE A 28 -7.46 -6.07 -8.51
N PRO A 29 -8.20 -4.97 -8.74
CA PRO A 29 -8.28 -3.89 -7.77
C PRO A 29 -8.98 -4.30 -6.47
N ALA A 30 -9.89 -5.28 -6.50
CA ALA A 30 -10.56 -5.80 -5.31
C ALA A 30 -9.59 -6.46 -4.30
N GLU A 31 -8.56 -7.16 -4.78
CA GLU A 31 -7.56 -7.78 -3.89
C GLU A 31 -6.71 -6.73 -3.16
N PHE A 32 -6.59 -5.54 -3.77
CA PHE A 32 -5.88 -4.39 -3.22
C PHE A 32 -6.83 -3.34 -2.61
N GLY A 33 -8.12 -3.66 -2.45
CA GLY A 33 -9.12 -2.79 -1.80
C GLY A 33 -9.42 -1.49 -2.55
N TRP A 34 -9.25 -1.50 -3.88
CA TRP A 34 -9.40 -0.35 -4.77
C TRP A 34 -10.52 -0.53 -5.81
N GLU A 35 -11.44 -1.46 -5.62
CA GLU A 35 -12.56 -1.73 -6.53
C GLU A 35 -13.51 -0.54 -6.73
N ARG A 36 -13.48 0.43 -5.82
CA ARG A 36 -14.22 1.71 -5.96
C ARG A 36 -13.45 2.78 -6.72
N LEU A 37 -12.12 2.69 -6.75
CA LEU A 37 -11.24 3.64 -7.43
C LEU A 37 -10.99 3.21 -8.88
N ILE A 38 -10.77 1.91 -9.08
CA ILE A 38 -10.41 1.30 -10.35
C ILE A 38 -11.58 0.42 -10.78
N PRO A 39 -12.32 0.78 -11.84
CA PRO A 39 -13.37 -0.07 -12.37
C PRO A 39 -12.77 -1.37 -12.92
N ALA A 40 -13.12 -2.51 -12.32
CA ALA A 40 -12.73 -3.82 -12.83
C ALA A 40 -13.77 -4.36 -13.82
N ASP A 41 -13.30 -5.01 -14.89
CA ASP A 41 -14.17 -5.81 -15.75
C ASP A 41 -14.50 -7.13 -15.04
N ALA A 42 -15.78 -7.45 -14.87
CA ALA A 42 -16.28 -8.53 -14.02
C ALA A 42 -15.96 -9.96 -14.53
N ARG A 43 -15.08 -10.10 -15.54
CA ARG A 43 -14.88 -11.35 -16.30
C ARG A 43 -13.60 -12.10 -15.95
N THR A 44 -12.69 -11.49 -15.19
CA THR A 44 -11.44 -12.15 -14.77
C THR A 44 -11.64 -12.89 -13.47
N LEU A 45 -11.43 -14.21 -13.49
CA LEU A 45 -11.30 -14.99 -12.26
C LEU A 45 -10.03 -14.53 -11.51
N PRO A 46 -10.08 -14.32 -10.19
CA PRO A 46 -8.91 -13.90 -9.44
C PRO A 46 -7.87 -15.02 -9.40
N GLN A 47 -6.81 -14.87 -10.19
CA GLN A 47 -5.60 -15.71 -10.19
C GLN A 47 -4.41 -14.92 -9.60
N VAL A 48 -4.68 -14.10 -8.59
CA VAL A 48 -3.70 -13.14 -8.08
C VAL A 48 -2.43 -13.79 -7.53
N PRO A 49 -2.49 -14.89 -6.75
CA PRO A 49 -1.27 -15.58 -6.31
C PRO A 49 -0.39 -16.06 -7.47
N GLU A 50 -1.01 -16.61 -8.53
CA GLU A 50 -0.28 -17.07 -9.71
C GLU A 50 0.38 -15.91 -10.46
N LYS A 51 -0.37 -14.81 -10.64
CA LYS A 51 0.14 -13.61 -11.33
C LYS A 51 1.21 -12.89 -10.54
N LEU A 52 1.12 -12.88 -9.21
CA LEU A 52 2.16 -12.36 -8.33
C LEU A 52 3.44 -13.21 -8.42
N GLY A 53 3.30 -14.54 -8.40
CA GLY A 53 4.43 -15.45 -8.59
C GLY A 53 5.12 -15.26 -9.94
N GLN A 54 4.34 -15.13 -11.02
CA GLN A 54 4.86 -14.82 -12.37
C GLN A 54 5.63 -13.50 -12.38
N LEU A 55 5.02 -12.43 -11.84
CA LEU A 55 5.65 -11.10 -11.78
C LEU A 55 6.96 -11.11 -10.96
N TYR A 56 6.98 -11.84 -9.84
CA TYR A 56 8.18 -11.99 -9.02
C TYR A 56 9.32 -12.64 -9.81
N GLN A 57 9.03 -13.75 -10.48
CA GLN A 57 10.00 -14.47 -11.33
C GLN A 57 10.49 -13.60 -12.49
N GLU A 58 9.59 -12.88 -13.16
CA GLU A 58 9.94 -11.96 -14.25
C GLU A 58 10.93 -10.88 -13.80
N ILE A 59 10.74 -10.28 -12.62
CA ILE A 59 11.64 -9.26 -12.09
C ILE A 59 12.99 -9.88 -11.67
N GLU A 60 12.98 -11.08 -11.06
CA GLU A 60 14.20 -11.79 -10.70
C GLU A 60 15.04 -12.16 -11.95
N GLU A 61 14.38 -12.64 -13.01
CA GLU A 61 14.99 -12.92 -14.32
C GLU A 61 15.51 -11.64 -14.97
N TYR A 62 14.75 -10.53 -14.89
CA TYR A 62 15.17 -9.26 -15.45
C TYR A 62 16.42 -8.71 -14.73
N CYS A 63 16.47 -8.77 -13.39
CA CYS A 63 17.67 -8.46 -12.62
C CYS A 63 18.87 -9.31 -13.08
N SER A 64 18.65 -10.62 -13.23
CA SER A 64 19.68 -11.55 -13.70
C SER A 64 20.18 -11.21 -15.11
N SER A 65 19.29 -10.81 -16.01
CA SER A 65 19.66 -10.40 -17.38
C SER A 65 20.52 -9.13 -17.42
N LEU A 66 20.39 -8.27 -16.40
CA LEU A 66 21.15 -7.04 -16.20
C LEU A 66 22.42 -7.25 -15.36
N ALA A 67 22.74 -8.50 -14.99
CA ALA A 67 23.81 -8.84 -14.03
C ALA A 67 23.69 -8.13 -12.67
N VAL A 68 22.46 -7.78 -12.27
CA VAL A 68 22.13 -7.20 -10.97
C VAL A 68 21.66 -8.31 -10.04
N LYS A 69 22.21 -8.37 -8.83
CA LYS A 69 21.71 -9.28 -7.79
C LYS A 69 20.31 -8.83 -7.37
N PHE A 70 19.33 -9.72 -7.51
CA PHE A 70 17.99 -9.47 -7.00
C PHE A 70 18.03 -9.33 -5.46
N ASP A 71 17.32 -8.32 -4.98
CA ASP A 71 17.18 -7.97 -3.56
C ASP A 71 15.68 -7.81 -3.29
N HIS A 72 15.14 -8.68 -2.45
CA HIS A 72 13.71 -8.74 -2.17
C HIS A 72 13.20 -7.44 -1.53
N ASP A 73 13.95 -6.88 -0.58
CA ASP A 73 13.51 -5.69 0.13
C ASP A 73 13.45 -4.47 -0.78
N TRP A 74 14.47 -4.31 -1.64
CA TRP A 74 14.62 -3.11 -2.47
C TRP A 74 13.87 -3.19 -3.80
N HIS A 75 13.97 -4.33 -4.49
CA HIS A 75 13.37 -4.49 -5.82
C HIS A 75 11.92 -4.94 -5.76
N TRP A 76 11.46 -5.50 -4.63
CA TRP A 76 10.10 -6.01 -4.50
C TRP A 76 9.31 -5.31 -3.39
N SER A 77 9.61 -5.54 -2.11
CA SER A 77 8.79 -5.04 -0.99
C SER A 77 8.74 -3.52 -0.95
N LEU A 78 9.85 -2.80 -1.23
CA LEU A 78 9.83 -1.34 -1.34
C LEU A 78 8.95 -0.85 -2.50
N MET A 79 9.00 -1.52 -3.66
CA MET A 79 8.23 -1.12 -4.83
C MET A 79 6.73 -1.28 -4.60
N TRP A 80 6.32 -2.39 -3.97
CA TRP A 80 4.93 -2.59 -3.55
C TRP A 80 4.44 -1.53 -2.57
N ARG A 81 5.24 -1.22 -1.54
CA ARG A 81 4.92 -0.16 -0.57
C ARG A 81 4.77 1.21 -1.24
N GLN A 82 5.64 1.52 -2.20
CA GLN A 82 5.53 2.75 -2.99
C GLN A 82 4.28 2.78 -3.86
N GLN A 83 3.99 1.71 -4.61
CA GLN A 83 2.82 1.67 -5.50
C GLN A 83 1.48 1.74 -4.75
N LEU A 84 1.46 1.31 -3.49
CA LEU A 84 0.29 1.40 -2.61
C LEU A 84 0.29 2.66 -1.73
N SER A 85 1.26 3.57 -1.91
CA SER A 85 1.25 4.86 -1.21
C SER A 85 0.12 5.77 -1.72
N LEU A 86 -0.46 6.57 -0.82
CA LEU A 86 -1.48 7.55 -1.18
C LEU A 86 -0.94 8.58 -2.18
N LYS A 87 0.37 8.86 -2.14
CA LYS A 87 1.04 9.68 -3.15
C LYS A 87 0.93 9.08 -4.54
N THR A 88 1.41 7.85 -4.73
CA THR A 88 1.44 7.22 -6.06
C THR A 88 0.03 7.02 -6.62
N LEU A 89 -0.93 6.69 -5.76
CA LEU A 89 -2.33 6.59 -6.16
C LEU A 89 -2.90 7.95 -6.60
N ALA A 90 -2.60 9.04 -5.87
CA ALA A 90 -3.04 10.38 -6.26
C ALA A 90 -2.37 10.87 -7.54
N ASP A 91 -1.07 10.59 -7.72
CA ASP A 91 -0.33 10.93 -8.95
C ASP A 91 -0.92 10.20 -10.17
N ARG A 92 -1.42 8.97 -9.99
CA ARG A 92 -1.97 8.13 -11.07
C ARG A 92 -3.44 8.41 -11.38
N TYR A 93 -4.30 8.53 -10.36
CA TYR A 93 -5.76 8.60 -10.53
C TYR A 93 -6.35 9.98 -10.21
N GLY A 94 -5.56 10.88 -9.62
CA GLY A 94 -6.00 12.18 -9.14
C GLY A 94 -6.43 12.13 -7.68
N LYS A 95 -5.94 13.10 -6.89
CA LYS A 95 -6.21 13.22 -5.46
C LYS A 95 -7.70 13.15 -5.11
N ASP A 96 -8.54 13.90 -5.82
CA ASP A 96 -9.98 13.98 -5.53
C ASP A 96 -10.70 12.65 -5.79
N TYR A 97 -10.24 11.87 -6.77
CA TYR A 97 -10.76 10.53 -7.04
C TYR A 97 -10.37 9.53 -5.94
N VAL A 98 -9.10 9.56 -5.49
CA VAL A 98 -8.64 8.72 -4.37
C VAL A 98 -9.45 9.01 -3.11
N ILE A 99 -9.59 10.29 -2.74
CA ILE A 99 -10.43 10.71 -1.60
C ILE A 99 -11.88 10.27 -1.81
N GLY A 100 -12.42 10.42 -3.02
CA GLY A 100 -13.78 10.02 -3.36
C GLY A 100 -14.04 8.52 -3.24
N ALA A 101 -13.06 7.68 -3.58
CA ALA A 101 -13.14 6.22 -3.50
C ALA A 101 -13.10 5.70 -2.05
N CYS A 102 -12.43 6.43 -1.15
CA CYS A 102 -12.41 6.10 0.27
C CYS A 102 -13.82 6.12 0.90
N HIS A 103 -13.98 5.35 1.99
CA HIS A 103 -15.21 5.34 2.76
C HIS A 103 -15.55 6.76 3.25
N PRO A 104 -16.83 7.21 3.20
CA PRO A 104 -17.20 8.59 3.54
C PRO A 104 -16.69 9.09 4.89
N ARG A 105 -16.50 8.18 5.86
CA ARG A 105 -16.03 8.51 7.21
C ARG A 105 -14.58 8.99 7.26
N ILE A 106 -13.70 8.46 6.40
CA ILE A 106 -12.27 8.78 6.40
C ILE A 106 -11.87 9.84 5.38
N ARG A 107 -12.78 10.27 4.48
CA ARG A 107 -12.44 11.22 3.40
C ARG A 107 -11.79 12.51 3.89
N LYS A 108 -12.30 13.08 4.99
CA LYS A 108 -11.71 14.30 5.59
C LYS A 108 -10.29 14.06 6.09
N PHE A 109 -10.06 12.89 6.69
CA PHE A 109 -8.75 12.49 7.20
C PHE A 109 -7.76 12.28 6.05
N VAL A 110 -8.16 11.55 5.01
CA VAL A 110 -7.34 11.36 3.80
C VAL A 110 -7.07 12.70 3.09
N ALA A 111 -8.05 13.61 3.05
CA ALA A 111 -7.82 14.96 2.54
C ALA A 111 -6.78 15.73 3.37
N GLN A 112 -6.80 15.60 4.71
CA GLN A 112 -5.81 16.22 5.58
C GLN A 112 -4.40 15.68 5.33
N ILE A 113 -4.25 14.37 5.12
CA ILE A 113 -2.96 13.74 4.78
C ILE A 113 -2.30 14.46 3.59
N TYR A 114 -3.07 14.80 2.55
CA TYR A 114 -2.56 15.55 1.41
C TYR A 114 -2.31 17.04 1.68
N ILE A 115 -3.12 17.68 2.54
CA ILE A 115 -2.90 19.09 2.94
C ILE A 115 -1.56 19.24 3.65
N GLU A 116 -1.18 18.23 4.40
CA GLU A 116 0.00 18.21 5.26
C GLU A 116 1.17 17.43 4.63
N GLU A 117 1.05 17.06 3.36
CA GLU A 117 2.09 16.42 2.56
C GLU A 117 2.62 15.10 3.17
N LEU A 118 1.77 14.36 3.88
CA LEU A 118 2.09 13.06 4.46
C LEU A 118 1.85 11.88 3.51
N ASP A 119 1.24 12.11 2.36
CA ASP A 119 0.89 11.09 1.38
C ASP A 119 2.06 10.21 0.88
N PRO A 120 3.35 10.64 0.84
CA PRO A 120 4.45 9.75 0.50
C PRO A 120 4.73 8.67 1.57
N PHE A 121 4.33 8.92 2.81
CA PHE A 121 4.59 8.05 3.96
C PHE A 121 3.37 7.21 4.34
N MET A 122 2.21 7.50 3.75
CA MET A 122 0.95 6.82 4.04
C MET A 122 0.68 5.76 2.98
N GLN A 123 0.72 4.50 3.40
CA GLN A 123 0.41 3.35 2.56
C GLN A 123 -1.01 2.83 2.84
N TRP A 124 -1.69 2.41 1.77
CA TRP A 124 -2.96 1.73 1.86
C TRP A 124 -2.82 0.23 2.11
N PHE A 125 -3.70 -0.30 2.97
CA PHE A 125 -3.81 -1.71 3.26
C PHE A 125 -5.28 -2.11 3.32
N PRO A 126 -5.75 -3.06 2.51
CA PRO A 126 -7.08 -3.64 2.61
C PRO A 126 -7.36 -4.36 3.93
N TRP A 127 -8.62 -4.32 4.39
CA TRP A 127 -9.00 -4.97 5.65
C TRP A 127 -8.83 -6.49 5.58
N SER A 128 -9.04 -7.06 4.40
CA SER A 128 -8.91 -8.49 4.14
C SER A 128 -7.50 -9.03 4.40
N TRP A 129 -6.48 -8.17 4.48
CA TRP A 129 -5.11 -8.60 4.76
C TRP A 129 -4.84 -8.79 6.25
N PHE A 130 -5.75 -8.40 7.14
CA PHE A 130 -5.62 -8.60 8.58
C PHE A 130 -6.36 -9.87 9.03
N SER A 131 -5.68 -10.68 9.84
CA SER A 131 -6.23 -11.87 10.49
C SER A 131 -5.85 -11.91 11.98
N ASP A 132 -6.39 -12.90 12.70
CA ASP A 132 -6.03 -13.20 14.09
C ASP A 132 -6.14 -12.02 15.05
N MET A 133 -7.17 -11.20 14.83
CA MET A 133 -7.38 -9.98 15.61
C MET A 133 -7.71 -10.32 17.07
N GLN A 134 -6.81 -9.96 17.97
CA GLN A 134 -6.96 -10.12 19.41
C GLN A 134 -6.98 -8.76 20.08
N PHE A 135 -8.06 -8.46 20.81
CA PHE A 135 -8.16 -7.22 21.58
C PHE A 135 -7.08 -7.14 22.66
N ILE A 136 -6.30 -6.05 22.66
CA ILE A 136 -5.27 -5.76 23.67
C ILE A 136 -5.84 -4.82 24.73
N GLY A 137 -6.56 -3.78 24.30
CA GLY A 137 -7.07 -2.76 25.22
C GLY A 137 -7.78 -1.65 24.47
N ALA A 138 -8.62 -0.90 25.21
CA ALA A 138 -9.28 0.29 24.71
C ALA A 138 -9.02 1.45 25.67
N GLY A 139 -8.83 2.62 25.10
CA GLY A 139 -8.86 3.90 25.82
C GLY A 139 -10.06 4.72 25.36
N GLY A 140 -10.15 5.96 25.83
CA GLY A 140 -11.32 6.81 25.56
C GLY A 140 -11.68 7.00 24.08
N PHE A 141 -10.74 6.82 23.15
CA PHE A 141 -10.92 7.20 21.74
C PHE A 141 -10.53 6.14 20.70
N SER A 142 -10.06 4.97 21.15
CA SER A 142 -9.60 3.92 20.24
C SER A 142 -9.53 2.57 20.94
N ALA A 143 -9.72 1.50 20.17
CA ALA A 143 -9.35 0.14 20.55
C ALA A 143 -8.06 -0.27 19.86
N VAL A 144 -7.22 -1.04 20.55
CA VAL A 144 -5.98 -1.60 20.03
C VAL A 144 -6.10 -3.11 19.99
N TYR A 145 -5.73 -3.69 18.86
CA TYR A 145 -5.72 -5.13 18.61
C TYR A 145 -4.30 -5.58 18.26
N ALA A 146 -3.89 -6.76 18.70
CA ALA A 146 -2.84 -7.51 18.04
C ALA A 146 -3.46 -8.14 16.79
N ALA A 147 -2.77 -8.10 15.66
CA ALA A 147 -3.21 -8.75 14.45
C ALA A 147 -2.01 -9.31 13.68
N THR A 148 -2.30 -10.20 12.75
CA THR A 148 -1.36 -10.63 11.71
C THR A 148 -1.75 -9.93 10.42
N ILE A 149 -0.80 -9.31 9.73
CA ILE A 149 -0.99 -8.78 8.37
C ILE A 149 -0.31 -9.71 7.36
N SER A 150 -1.02 -10.08 6.30
CA SER A 150 -0.51 -10.93 5.22
C SER A 150 -0.84 -10.30 3.86
N PRO A 151 -0.08 -9.29 3.41
CA PRO A 151 -0.22 -8.75 2.06
C PRO A 151 0.07 -9.86 1.04
N PRO A 152 -0.68 -9.94 -0.07
CA PRO A 152 -0.56 -11.04 -1.02
C PRO A 152 0.80 -11.08 -1.73
N TYR A 153 1.51 -9.95 -1.74
CA TYR A 153 2.85 -9.82 -2.33
C TYR A 153 4.00 -10.09 -1.35
N GLU A 154 3.75 -10.30 -0.06
CA GLU A 154 4.80 -10.64 0.90
C GLU A 154 4.86 -12.16 1.14
N LEU A 155 6.07 -12.69 1.33
CA LEU A 155 6.27 -14.12 1.60
C LEU A 155 5.92 -14.47 3.05
N GLU A 156 6.14 -13.54 3.97
CA GLU A 156 5.97 -13.74 5.40
C GLU A 156 4.91 -12.79 5.97
N SER A 157 4.02 -13.35 6.79
CA SER A 157 3.07 -12.56 7.55
C SER A 157 3.77 -11.82 8.68
N THR A 158 3.35 -10.58 8.97
CA THR A 158 3.93 -9.75 10.03
C THR A 158 2.94 -9.56 11.18
N ARG A 159 3.41 -9.62 12.43
CA ARG A 159 2.59 -9.25 13.59
C ARG A 159 2.56 -7.74 13.77
N VAL A 160 1.38 -7.17 13.91
CA VAL A 160 1.15 -5.72 14.03
C VAL A 160 0.25 -5.39 15.22
N ALA A 161 0.36 -4.14 15.69
CA ALA A 161 -0.64 -3.54 16.56
C ALA A 161 -1.55 -2.66 15.70
N LEU A 162 -2.83 -2.99 15.65
CA LEU A 162 -3.84 -2.27 14.90
C LEU A 162 -4.62 -1.36 15.84
N LYS A 163 -4.54 -0.05 15.62
CA LYS A 163 -5.33 0.95 16.35
C LYS A 163 -6.56 1.35 15.54
N VAL A 164 -7.74 1.02 16.04
CA VAL A 164 -9.04 1.37 15.45
C VAL A 164 -9.60 2.58 16.22
N ILE A 165 -9.84 3.70 15.53
CA ILE A 165 -10.30 4.97 16.13
C ILE A 165 -11.82 5.02 16.16
N ASP A 166 -12.45 5.56 17.19
CA ASP A 166 -13.92 5.77 17.16
C ASP A 166 -14.31 6.89 16.16
N ASP A 167 -15.36 6.62 15.37
CA ASP A 167 -15.96 7.53 14.39
C ASP A 167 -16.28 8.92 14.95
N LYS A 168 -16.64 9.01 16.24
CA LYS A 168 -17.01 10.29 16.89
C LYS A 168 -15.84 11.28 16.93
N LEU A 169 -14.60 10.82 16.87
CA LEU A 169 -13.41 11.65 17.02
C LEU A 169 -12.60 11.84 15.74
N LEU A 170 -12.96 11.20 14.62
CA LEU A 170 -12.31 11.49 13.33
C LEU A 170 -12.38 12.98 12.96
N ASN A 171 -13.39 13.71 13.44
CA ASN A 171 -13.50 15.17 13.26
C ASN A 171 -12.65 15.99 14.26
N GLU A 172 -12.29 15.44 15.42
CA GLU A 172 -11.51 16.14 16.48
C GLU A 172 -10.00 15.85 16.38
N VAL A 173 -9.64 14.65 15.88
CA VAL A 173 -8.26 14.12 15.78
C VAL A 173 -7.42 14.82 14.72
N VAL A 174 -8.03 15.46 13.72
CA VAL A 174 -7.36 16.23 12.65
C VAL A 174 -6.42 17.29 13.23
N SER A 175 -6.69 17.82 14.43
CA SER A 175 -5.92 18.90 15.04
C SER A 175 -4.83 18.47 16.03
N LEU A 176 -4.79 17.21 16.49
CA LEU A 176 -3.95 16.80 17.65
C LEU A 176 -2.87 15.75 17.35
N TYR A 177 -3.03 14.94 16.30
CA TYR A 177 -2.20 13.73 16.13
C TYR A 177 -1.04 13.85 15.13
N PHE A 178 -0.82 15.03 14.56
CA PHE A 178 0.29 15.29 13.64
C PHE A 178 1.69 15.10 14.25
N SER A 179 1.79 15.05 15.59
CA SER A 179 3.07 14.93 16.31
C SER A 179 3.55 13.49 16.55
N LEU A 180 2.76 12.43 16.33
CA LEU A 180 3.09 11.10 16.89
C LEU A 180 2.98 9.87 15.99
N PHE A 181 2.62 9.97 14.70
CA PHE A 181 2.36 8.79 13.87
C PHE A 181 3.20 8.76 12.58
N VAL A 182 4.45 8.34 12.75
CA VAL A 182 5.28 7.75 11.68
C VAL A 182 5.85 6.46 12.26
N VAL A 183 5.07 5.38 12.24
CA VAL A 183 5.49 3.96 12.18
C VAL A 183 4.19 3.14 12.16
N GLY A 184 3.87 2.55 11.01
CA GLY A 184 2.97 1.40 10.84
C GLY A 184 1.60 1.49 11.51
N CYS A 185 0.62 2.13 10.87
CA CYS A 185 -0.78 1.84 11.17
C CYS A 185 -1.62 1.87 9.89
N CYS A 186 -2.16 0.70 9.58
CA CYS A 186 -3.23 0.49 8.61
C CYS A 186 -4.49 1.14 9.17
N TRP A 187 -4.87 2.29 8.64
CA TRP A 187 -6.09 2.96 9.04
C TRP A 187 -7.24 2.51 8.12
N LEU A 188 -8.16 1.73 8.66
CA LEU A 188 -9.41 1.37 8.00
C LEU A 188 -10.58 1.55 8.97
N LEU A 189 -11.42 2.54 8.64
CA LEU A 189 -12.84 2.65 8.95
C LEU A 189 -13.56 3.32 7.77
#